data_AF-A0AAV0XX55-F1
#
_entry.id   AF-A0AAV0XX55-F1
#
_cell.length_a   1.000
_cell.length_b   1.000
_cell.length_c   1.000
_cell.angle_alpha   90.00
_cell.angle_beta   90.00
_cell.angle_gamma   90.00
#
_symmetry.space_group_name_H-M   'P 1'
#
loop_
_entity.id
_entity.type
_entity.pdbx_description
1 polymer ?
#
loop_
_entity_poly.entity_id
_entity_poly.type
_entity_poly.pdbx_seq_one_letter_code
_entity_poly.pdbx_strand_id
1 'polypeptide(L)'
;MYPNLNLPPEPIITRWGTWLNAVKYYCENFEKIKDVVSTLDSTSAVSIQKAKHLLNIDDIKNNLINISVNFGFLEDTIKQLETRKMTLVQSLGLIEEAEKCIEQVQGPLGVAVKEKCTAYYIKILV
;
A
#
# COMPACT_ATOMS: atom_id res chain seq x y z
N MET A 1 23.19 -10.23 3.69
CA MET A 1 22.67 -9.59 4.93
C MET A 1 22.75 -8.07 4.80
N TYR A 2 21.68 -7.32 5.14
CA TYR A 2 21.54 -5.89 4.86
C TYR A 2 21.44 -5.05 6.16
N PRO A 3 22.57 -4.79 6.86
CA PRO A 3 22.55 -4.17 8.18
C PRO A 3 22.07 -2.70 8.20
N ASN A 4 22.15 -2.01 7.06
CA ASN A 4 21.73 -0.61 6.93
C ASN A 4 20.28 -0.48 6.42
N LEU A 5 19.57 -1.58 6.22
CA LEU A 5 18.16 -1.55 5.84
C LEU A 5 17.32 -1.33 7.10
N ASN A 6 16.50 -0.27 7.08
CA ASN A 6 15.55 0.00 8.17
C ASN A 6 14.59 -1.18 8.35
N LEU A 7 14.00 -1.31 9.55
CA LEU A 7 12.94 -2.32 9.75
C LEU A 7 11.70 -1.97 8.92
N PRO A 8 10.94 -2.99 8.45
CA PRO A 8 9.66 -2.74 7.82
C PRO A 8 8.74 -1.93 8.75
N PRO A 9 7.95 -0.99 8.20
CA PRO A 9 6.96 -0.27 8.99
C PRO A 9 5.93 -1.27 9.52
N GLU A 10 5.44 -1.05 10.75
CA GLU A 10 4.38 -1.87 11.32
C GLU A 10 3.03 -1.50 10.69
N PRO A 11 2.39 -2.40 9.92
CA PRO A 11 1.09 -2.09 9.32
C PRO A 11 0.01 -2.15 10.39
N ILE A 12 -0.66 -1.03 10.64
CA ILE A 12 -1.86 -1.00 11.48
C ILE A 12 -3.05 -1.28 10.57
N ILE A 13 -3.68 -2.45 10.73
CA ILE A 13 -4.76 -2.93 9.85
C ILE A 13 -5.91 -1.91 9.72
N THR A 14 -6.19 -1.16 10.79
CA THR A 14 -7.25 -0.14 10.81
C THR A 14 -6.85 1.20 10.20
N ARG A 15 -5.56 1.44 9.94
CA ARG A 15 -5.05 2.69 9.36
C ARG A 15 -4.41 2.42 8.01
N TRP A 16 -5.25 2.42 6.98
CA TRP A 16 -4.91 2.06 5.59
C TRP A 16 -3.66 2.78 5.03
N GLY A 17 -3.39 4.02 5.47
CA GLY A 17 -2.14 4.72 5.13
C GLY A 17 -0.88 3.97 5.57
N THR A 18 -0.86 3.40 6.77
CA THR A 18 0.28 2.60 7.26
C THR A 18 0.44 1.29 6.49
N TRP A 19 -0.67 0.70 6.04
CA TRP A 19 -0.62 -0.48 5.19
C TRP A 19 -0.05 -0.17 3.79
N LEU A 20 -0.45 0.95 3.17
CA LEU A 20 0.14 1.42 1.91
C LEU A 20 1.63 1.74 2.04
N ASN A 21 2.04 2.34 3.17
CA ASN A 21 3.44 2.56 3.49
C ASN A 21 4.22 1.24 3.53
N ALA A 22 3.68 0.21 4.19
CA ALA A 22 4.27 -1.12 4.21
C ALA A 22 4.37 -1.73 2.82
N VAL A 23 3.31 -1.64 1.99
CA VAL A 23 3.35 -2.11 0.60
C VAL A 23 4.51 -1.46 -0.17
N LYS A 24 4.66 -0.14 -0.06
CA LYS A 24 5.77 0.59 -0.70
C LYS A 24 7.13 0.09 -0.22
N TYR A 25 7.32 -0.04 1.09
CA TYR A 25 8.55 -0.55 1.68
C TYR A 25 8.90 -1.97 1.19
N TYR A 26 7.93 -2.89 1.20
CA TYR A 26 8.12 -4.27 0.76
C TYR A 26 8.36 -4.35 -0.75
N CYS A 27 7.72 -3.49 -1.54
CA CYS A 27 7.95 -3.39 -2.98
C CYS A 27 9.40 -2.96 -3.28
N GLU A 28 9.87 -1.89 -2.64
CA GLU A 28 11.21 -1.32 -2.84
C GLU A 28 12.34 -2.25 -2.36
N ASN A 29 12.08 -3.09 -1.36
CA ASN A 29 13.08 -3.93 -0.72
C ASN A 29 12.83 -5.44 -0.89
N PHE A 30 11.95 -5.83 -1.82
CA PHE A 30 11.46 -7.21 -1.95
C PHE A 30 12.59 -8.23 -2.01
N GLU A 31 13.56 -8.04 -2.92
CA GLU A 31 14.67 -8.99 -3.09
C GLU A 31 15.58 -9.07 -1.86
N LYS A 32 15.81 -7.94 -1.19
CA LYS A 32 16.62 -7.91 0.04
C LYS A 32 15.94 -8.69 1.17
N ILE A 33 14.62 -8.52 1.29
CA ILE A 33 13.81 -9.22 2.29
C ILE A 33 13.76 -10.71 1.97
N LYS A 34 13.58 -11.06 0.68
CA LYS A 34 13.60 -12.45 0.20
C LYS A 34 14.93 -13.13 0.50
N ASP A 35 16.05 -12.48 0.22
CA ASP A 35 17.39 -12.97 0.55
C ASP A 35 17.51 -13.26 2.05
N VAL A 36 17.20 -12.31 2.93
CA VAL A 36 17.28 -12.50 4.39
C VAL A 36 16.36 -13.64 4.85
N VAL A 37 15.09 -13.64 4.45
CA VAL A 37 14.13 -14.68 4.85
C VAL A 37 14.55 -16.06 4.35
N SER A 38 15.20 -16.13 3.18
CA SER A 38 15.69 -17.40 2.63
C SER A 38 16.76 -18.06 3.52
N THR A 39 17.57 -17.27 4.23
CA THR A 39 18.63 -17.76 5.13
C THR A 39 18.11 -18.32 6.46
N LEU A 40 16.87 -18.00 6.85
CA LEU A 40 16.30 -18.45 8.12
C LEU A 40 15.98 -19.95 8.09
N ASP A 41 16.14 -20.66 9.20
CA ASP A 41 15.74 -22.06 9.27
C ASP A 41 14.21 -22.21 9.22
N SER A 42 13.72 -22.97 8.23
CA SER A 42 12.28 -23.22 8.05
C SER A 42 11.66 -24.08 9.15
N THR A 43 12.46 -24.82 9.91
CA THR A 43 11.95 -25.68 11.00
C THR A 43 11.78 -24.93 12.32
N SER A 44 12.46 -23.78 12.46
CA SER A 44 12.44 -22.97 13.67
C SER A 44 11.06 -22.35 13.97
N ALA A 45 10.25 -22.04 12.96
CA ALA A 45 8.89 -21.53 13.14
C ALA A 45 8.01 -21.67 11.90
N VAL A 46 6.71 -21.94 12.09
CA VAL A 46 5.70 -21.98 11.02
C VAL A 46 5.61 -20.66 10.26
N SER A 47 5.83 -19.53 10.93
CA SER A 47 5.84 -18.20 10.30
C SER A 47 6.97 -18.04 9.27
N ILE A 48 8.14 -18.61 9.54
CA ILE A 48 9.29 -18.59 8.61
C ILE A 48 8.95 -19.40 7.35
N GLN A 49 8.38 -20.59 7.53
CA GLN A 49 7.94 -21.43 6.41
C GLN A 49 6.92 -20.69 5.52
N LYS A 50 5.92 -20.05 6.13
CA LYS A 50 4.91 -19.26 5.39
C LYS A 50 5.52 -18.07 4.67
N ALA A 51 6.42 -17.33 5.32
CA ALA A 51 7.09 -16.19 4.70
C ALA A 51 7.94 -16.60 3.49
N LYS A 52 8.71 -17.70 3.61
CA LYS A 52 9.47 -18.28 2.49
C LYS A 52 8.56 -18.67 1.33
N HIS A 53 7.42 -19.29 1.61
CA HIS A 53 6.46 -19.66 0.57
C HIS A 53 5.93 -18.41 -0.16
N LEU A 54 5.43 -17.42 0.58
CA LEU A 54 4.85 -16.19 0.01
C LEU A 54 5.86 -15.41 -0.84
N LEU A 55 7.12 -15.28 -0.39
CA LEU A 55 8.17 -14.54 -1.12
C LEU A 55 8.66 -15.27 -2.38
N ASN A 56 8.27 -16.53 -2.58
CA ASN A 56 8.54 -17.30 -3.79
C ASN A 56 7.35 -17.36 -4.77
N ILE A 57 6.21 -16.76 -4.41
CA ILE A 57 5.09 -16.60 -5.34
C ILE A 57 5.34 -15.33 -6.17
N ASP A 58 5.54 -15.47 -7.48
CA ASP A 58 5.83 -14.34 -8.38
C ASP A 58 4.71 -13.29 -8.37
N ASP A 59 3.46 -13.73 -8.25
CA ASP A 59 2.30 -12.84 -8.17
C ASP A 59 2.36 -11.90 -6.96
N ILE A 60 3.01 -12.27 -5.85
CA ILE A 60 3.11 -11.38 -4.68
C ILE A 60 3.94 -10.14 -5.03
N LYS A 61 5.07 -10.32 -5.71
CA LYS A 61 5.91 -9.19 -6.14
C LYS A 61 5.15 -8.31 -7.14
N ASN A 62 4.49 -8.92 -8.12
CA ASN A 62 3.69 -8.20 -9.11
C ASN A 62 2.55 -7.42 -8.47
N ASN A 63 1.87 -8.00 -7.48
CA ASN A 63 0.81 -7.34 -6.73
C ASN A 63 1.33 -6.16 -5.90
N LEU A 64 2.48 -6.31 -5.22
CA LEU A 64 3.11 -5.20 -4.49
C LEU A 64 3.46 -4.04 -5.42
N ILE A 65 4.05 -4.32 -6.58
CA ILE A 65 4.35 -3.30 -7.60
C ILE A 65 3.08 -2.62 -8.08
N ASN A 66 2.06 -3.42 -8.44
CA ASN A 66 0.79 -2.92 -8.96
C ASN A 66 0.09 -1.99 -7.96
N ILE A 67 0.06 -2.36 -6.67
CA ILE A 67 -0.55 -1.54 -5.62
C ILE A 67 0.31 -0.30 -5.37
N SER A 68 1.63 -0.44 -5.25
CA SER A 68 2.53 0.68 -4.97
C SER A 68 2.50 1.75 -6.05
N VAL A 69 2.48 1.37 -7.33
CA VAL A 69 2.48 2.31 -8.46
C VAL A 69 1.13 3.01 -8.58
N ASN A 70 0.02 2.27 -8.45
CA ASN A 70 -1.30 2.83 -8.72
C ASN A 70 -1.96 3.52 -7.52
N PHE A 71 -1.60 3.13 -6.29
CA PHE A 71 -2.28 3.60 -5.07
C PHE A 71 -1.32 4.11 -4.00
N GLY A 72 0.00 4.08 -4.23
CA GLY A 72 0.98 4.56 -3.27
C GLY A 72 0.82 6.04 -2.90
N PHE A 73 0.31 6.86 -3.83
CA PHE A 73 0.05 8.29 -3.59
C PHE A 73 -1.00 8.53 -2.49
N LEU A 74 -1.92 7.58 -2.26
CA LEU A 74 -2.97 7.73 -1.24
C LEU A 74 -2.39 7.81 0.17
N GLU A 75 -1.21 7.25 0.39
CA GLU A 75 -0.53 7.33 1.69
C GLU A 75 -0.21 8.78 2.06
N ASP A 76 0.34 9.54 1.11
CA ASP A 76 0.63 10.96 1.28
C ASP A 76 -0.65 11.80 1.35
N THR A 77 -1.67 11.47 0.56
CA THR A 77 -2.99 12.15 0.63
C THR A 77 -3.64 11.96 2.00
N ILE A 78 -3.68 10.73 2.53
CA ILE A 78 -4.25 10.43 3.86
C ILE A 78 -3.48 11.19 4.94
N LYS A 79 -2.14 11.14 4.92
CA LYS A 79 -1.31 11.89 5.88
C LYS A 79 -1.63 13.39 5.87
N GLN A 80 -1.78 13.98 4.69
CA GLN A 80 -2.11 15.40 4.55
C GLN A 80 -3.50 15.71 5.14
N LEU A 81 -4.50 14.89 4.84
CA LEU A 81 -5.87 15.03 5.37
C LEU A 81 -5.94 14.85 6.89
N GLU A 82 -5.05 14.04 7.48
CA GLU A 82 -4.96 13.86 8.93
C GLU A 82 -4.34 15.08 9.67
N THR A 83 -3.81 16.08 8.96
CA THR A 83 -3.19 17.27 9.58
C THR A 83 -4.22 18.30 10.06
N ARG A 84 -4.02 18.84 11.27
CA ARG A 84 -5.01 19.71 11.97
C ARG A 84 -5.04 21.19 11.53
N LYS A 85 -4.53 21.54 10.35
CA LYS A 85 -4.42 22.95 9.90
C LYS A 85 -4.96 23.21 8.49
N MET A 86 -5.58 22.22 7.87
CA MET A 86 -6.10 22.33 6.53
C MET A 86 -7.49 22.97 6.51
N THR A 87 -7.71 23.91 5.60
CA THR A 87 -9.05 24.45 5.33
C THR A 87 -9.92 23.44 4.59
N LEU A 88 -11.25 23.59 4.68
CA LEU A 88 -12.17 22.73 3.94
C LEU A 88 -11.88 22.74 2.43
N VAL A 89 -11.65 23.93 1.86
CA VAL A 89 -11.34 24.09 0.42
C VAL A 89 -10.07 23.31 0.03
N GLN A 90 -9.01 23.39 0.84
CA GLN A 90 -7.79 22.63 0.59
C GLN A 90 -8.02 21.12 0.71
N SER A 91 -8.79 20.67 1.70
CA SER A 91 -9.07 19.24 1.88
C SER A 91 -9.92 18.67 0.74
N LEU A 92 -10.90 19.44 0.23
CA LEU A 92 -11.68 19.06 -0.94
C LEU A 92 -10.81 18.97 -2.18
N GLY A 93 -9.90 19.94 -2.39
CA GLY A 93 -8.95 19.90 -3.50
C GLY A 93 -8.04 18.66 -3.47
N LEU A 94 -7.62 18.20 -2.29
CA LEU A 94 -6.85 16.95 -2.17
C LEU A 94 -7.67 15.71 -2.52
N ILE A 95 -8.96 15.69 -2.16
CA ILE A 95 -9.87 14.59 -2.50
C ILE A 95 -10.09 14.56 -4.02
N GLU A 96 -10.40 15.70 -4.64
CA GLU A 96 -10.58 15.81 -6.10
C GLU A 96 -9.32 15.36 -6.86
N GLU A 97 -8.12 15.72 -6.39
CA GLU A 97 -6.88 15.29 -7.02
C GLU A 97 -6.64 13.79 -6.86
N ALA A 98 -6.95 13.25 -5.69
CA ALA A 98 -6.88 11.81 -5.47
C ALA A 98 -7.86 11.05 -6.37
N GLU A 99 -9.07 11.57 -6.57
CA GLU A 99 -10.06 10.99 -7.49
C GLU A 99 -9.55 10.97 -8.93
N LYS A 100 -8.99 12.08 -9.43
CA LYS A 100 -8.37 12.12 -10.77
C LYS A 100 -7.25 11.09 -10.92
N CYS A 101 -6.42 10.91 -9.89
CA CYS A 101 -5.37 9.90 -9.91
C CYS A 101 -5.98 8.48 -9.99
N ILE A 102 -7.03 8.18 -9.21
CA ILE A 102 -7.75 6.90 -9.26
C ILE A 102 -8.37 6.66 -10.64
N GLU A 103 -8.97 7.69 -11.25
CA GLU A 103 -9.59 7.61 -12.58
C GLU A 103 -8.60 7.20 -13.68
N GLN A 104 -7.31 7.50 -13.51
CA GLN A 104 -6.27 7.12 -14.46
C GLN A 104 -5.83 5.65 -14.33
N VAL A 105 -6.08 5.01 -13.19
CA VAL A 105 -5.64 3.62 -12.93
C VAL A 105 -6.37 2.66 -13.87
N GLN A 106 -5.61 1.82 -14.57
CA GLN A 106 -6.13 0.84 -15.53
C GLN A 106 -6.27 -0.55 -14.93
N GLY A 107 -7.01 -1.42 -15.63
CA GLY A 107 -7.17 -2.82 -15.28
C GLY A 107 -8.26 -3.11 -14.25
N PRO A 108 -8.51 -4.41 -13.95
CA PRO A 108 -9.67 -4.84 -13.16
C PRO A 108 -9.71 -4.24 -11.75
N LEU A 109 -8.54 -4.11 -11.11
CA LEU A 109 -8.45 -3.50 -9.78
C LEU A 109 -8.78 -2.00 -9.82
N GLY A 110 -8.29 -1.29 -10.84
CA GLY A 110 -8.62 0.12 -11.05
C GLY A 110 -10.13 0.33 -11.24
N VAL A 111 -10.77 -0.53 -12.06
CA VAL A 111 -12.23 -0.51 -12.25
C VAL A 111 -12.97 -0.71 -10.93
N ALA A 112 -12.60 -1.74 -10.16
CA ALA A 112 -13.25 -2.05 -8.88
C ALA A 112 -13.10 -0.91 -7.85
N VAL A 113 -11.94 -0.24 -7.82
CA VAL A 113 -11.71 0.91 -6.92
C VAL A 113 -12.54 2.12 -7.37
N LYS A 114 -12.57 2.43 -8.67
CA LYS A 114 -13.38 3.53 -9.23
C LYS A 114 -14.86 3.36 -8.91
N GLU A 115 -15.42 2.17 -9.14
CA GLU A 115 -16.82 1.86 -8.83
C GLU A 115 -17.15 2.12 -7.36
N LYS A 116 -16.24 1.74 -6.45
CA LYS A 116 -16.39 2.05 -5.02
C LYS A 116 -16.32 3.55 -4.74
N CYS A 117 -15.34 4.26 -5.29
CA CYS A 117 -15.21 5.71 -5.09
C CYS A 117 -16.48 6.45 -5.52
N THR A 118 -17.01 6.17 -6.72
CA THR A 118 -18.26 6.78 -7.22
C THR A 118 -19.43 6.48 -6.28
N ALA A 119 -19.56 5.25 -5.77
CA ALA A 119 -20.66 4.87 -4.89
C ALA A 119 -20.65 5.61 -3.54
N TYR A 120 -19.49 6.04 -3.04
CA TYR A 120 -19.39 6.81 -1.79
C TYR A 120 -19.50 8.32 -2.01
N TYR A 121 -18.96 8.85 -3.11
CA TYR A 121 -19.06 10.28 -3.42
C TYR A 121 -20.52 10.74 -3.57
N ILE A 122 -21.37 9.92 -4.21
CA ILE A 122 -22.81 10.17 -4.32
C ILE A 122 -23.50 10.26 -2.95
N LYS A 123 -23.01 9.53 -1.93
CA LYS A 123 -23.59 9.56 -0.57
C LYS A 123 -23.19 10.78 0.25
N ILE A 124 -22.17 11.52 -0.16
CA ILE A 124 -21.74 12.75 0.52
C ILE A 124 -22.53 13.97 0.00
N LEU A 125 -23.06 13.89 -1.23
CA LEU A 125 -23.77 14.98 -1.91
C LEU A 125 -25.31 14.89 -1.83
N VAL A 126 -25.87 13.81 -1.27
CA VAL A 126 -27.32 13.58 -1.09
C VAL A 126 -27.63 13.45 0.39
#